data_AF-A0AAJ2SFC2-F1
#
_entry.id   AF-A0AAJ2SFC2-F1
#
_cell.length_a   1.000
_cell.length_b   1.000
_cell.length_c   1.000
_cell.angle_alpha   90.00
_cell.angle_beta   90.00
_cell.angle_gamma   90.00
#
_symmetry.space_group_name_H-M   'P 1'
#
loop_
_entity.id
_entity.type
_entity.pdbx_description
1 polymer ?
#
loop_
_entity_poly.entity_id
_entity_poly.type
_entity_poly.pdbx_seq_one_letter_code
_entity_poly.pdbx_strand_id
1 'polypeptide(L)'
;MKVFLIVSAIIILFLLGIRYFLFKIGDPINAKVSNSYFHHYRKNLIVYSPMGNWFELGYFESDADVATFQPINIDFGKDKNNIFWKGRKQSVDYDTFEIDDSYIIKDKDHVYITNGKSFDLLEIIDGADPKTYQLLDASLKDYRRNNWFKDAHAVYYKNKKIEGDPKTFHPVNDMIAVDANFIYAIISYRGEGQEMLEVNEVIQKHKMIEGEIHPINESYAQIGNAVVSAFTNAEFEIHTFDTIKRIRKIDYWNVIVDHILINKGVLYPEIDAESFEIIENDFSRDKNSIYYCCKKIVGVEYSSFKIISDKYSIDTKNVYFRNAIVKGANPETFQSASEYDVWEDGQNRYKDGKAISSLSNK
;
A
#
# COMPACT_ATOMS: atom_id res chain seq x y z
N MET A 1 -2.22 63.60 -25.45
CA MET A 1 -3.47 62.82 -25.62
C MET A 1 -3.34 61.66 -26.61
N LYS A 2 -2.84 61.86 -27.84
CA LYS A 2 -2.70 60.77 -28.86
C LYS A 2 -1.75 59.62 -28.46
N VAL A 3 -0.59 59.90 -27.86
CA VAL A 3 0.38 58.86 -27.44
C VAL A 3 -0.18 57.98 -26.31
N PHE A 4 -0.86 58.59 -25.34
CA PHE A 4 -1.52 57.87 -24.24
C PHE A 4 -2.61 56.91 -24.75
N LEU A 5 -3.40 57.32 -25.74
CA LEU A 5 -4.43 56.48 -26.35
C LEU A 5 -3.81 55.29 -27.12
N ILE A 6 -2.69 55.49 -27.81
CA ILE A 6 -1.98 54.43 -28.54
C ILE A 6 -1.40 53.40 -27.56
N VAL A 7 -0.73 53.85 -26.50
CA VAL A 7 -0.19 52.94 -25.45
C VAL A 7 -1.31 52.17 -24.76
N SER A 8 -2.43 52.84 -24.44
CA SER A 8 -3.60 52.19 -23.85
C SER A 8 -4.20 51.13 -24.78
N ALA A 9 -4.28 51.41 -26.09
CA ALA A 9 -4.78 50.44 -27.07
C ALA A 9 -3.88 49.20 -27.20
N ILE A 10 -2.55 49.38 -27.13
CA ILE A 10 -1.60 48.26 -27.16
C ILE A 10 -1.72 47.40 -25.90
N ILE A 11 -1.85 48.01 -24.72
CA ILE A 11 -2.07 47.28 -23.46
C ILE A 11 -3.39 46.50 -23.51
N ILE A 12 -4.47 47.11 -24.02
CA ILE A 12 -5.76 46.42 -24.18
C ILE A 12 -5.63 45.26 -25.18
N LEU A 13 -4.97 45.45 -26.32
CA LEU A 13 -4.75 44.37 -27.30
C LEU A 13 -3.87 43.25 -26.73
N PHE A 14 -2.87 43.58 -25.92
CA PHE A 14 -2.03 42.61 -25.22
C PHE A 14 -2.83 41.84 -24.17
N LEU A 15 -3.67 42.52 -23.38
CA LEU A 15 -4.58 41.88 -22.41
C LEU A 15 -5.64 41.02 -23.10
N LEU A 16 -6.16 41.45 -24.24
CA LEU A 16 -7.09 40.67 -25.07
C LEU A 16 -6.38 39.48 -25.72
N GLY A 17 -5.12 39.62 -26.14
CA GLY A 17 -4.28 38.55 -26.66
C GLY A 17 -3.93 37.51 -25.59
N ILE A 18 -3.52 37.95 -24.40
CA ILE A 18 -3.38 37.12 -23.19
C ILE A 18 -4.69 36.40 -22.94
N ARG A 19 -5.82 37.11 -22.96
CA ARG A 19 -7.12 36.49 -22.71
C ARG A 19 -7.49 35.45 -23.77
N TYR A 20 -7.19 35.74 -25.03
CA TYR A 20 -7.44 34.90 -26.20
C TYR A 20 -6.58 33.62 -26.21
N PHE A 21 -5.34 33.71 -25.73
CA PHE A 21 -4.40 32.57 -25.71
C PHE A 21 -4.41 31.80 -24.38
N LEU A 22 -4.79 32.41 -23.26
CA LEU A 22 -4.65 31.80 -21.92
C LEU A 22 -5.96 31.30 -21.31
N PHE A 23 -7.13 31.85 -21.66
CA PHE A 23 -8.40 31.37 -21.09
C PHE A 23 -9.19 30.53 -22.09
N LYS A 24 -8.82 29.26 -22.17
CA LYS A 24 -9.58 28.25 -22.90
C LYS A 24 -10.76 27.67 -22.11
N ILE A 25 -10.77 27.86 -20.79
CA ILE A 25 -11.85 27.39 -19.91
C ILE A 25 -12.86 28.51 -19.67
N GLY A 26 -14.13 28.21 -19.91
CA GLY A 26 -15.27 29.10 -19.71
C GLY A 26 -16.09 28.72 -18.48
N ASP A 27 -17.41 28.93 -18.57
CA ASP A 27 -18.34 28.68 -17.47
C ASP A 27 -18.46 27.17 -17.15
N PRO A 28 -18.61 26.78 -15.87
CA PRO A 28 -18.87 25.39 -15.51
C PRO A 28 -20.22 24.94 -16.09
N ILE A 29 -20.30 23.69 -16.53
CA ILE A 29 -21.52 23.14 -17.15
C ILE A 29 -22.61 22.93 -16.10
N ASN A 30 -22.26 22.29 -14.98
CA ASN A 30 -23.13 22.17 -13.81
C ASN A 30 -22.30 22.04 -12.54
N ALA A 31 -21.99 23.19 -11.93
CA ALA A 31 -21.15 23.27 -10.73
C ALA A 31 -21.70 22.54 -9.49
N LYS A 32 -23.00 22.19 -9.48
CA LYS A 32 -23.59 21.40 -8.38
C LYS A 32 -23.25 19.91 -8.47
N VAL A 33 -22.95 19.42 -9.68
CA VAL A 33 -22.66 18.01 -9.96
C VAL A 33 -21.17 17.79 -10.16
N SER A 34 -20.50 18.70 -10.86
CA SER A 34 -19.07 18.61 -11.11
C SER A 34 -18.42 19.99 -11.14
N ASN A 35 -17.30 20.11 -10.46
CA ASN A 35 -16.37 21.24 -10.57
C ASN A 35 -15.29 21.01 -11.64
N SER A 36 -15.40 19.94 -12.45
CA SER A 36 -14.37 19.55 -13.42
C SER A 36 -14.80 19.69 -14.88
N TYR A 37 -16.08 19.92 -15.16
CA TYR A 37 -16.60 20.04 -16.52
C TYR A 37 -17.02 21.49 -16.84
N PHE A 38 -16.43 22.05 -17.88
CA PHE A 38 -16.62 23.44 -18.31
C PHE A 38 -16.98 23.52 -19.79
N HIS A 39 -17.69 24.56 -20.17
CA HIS A 39 -17.70 24.97 -21.56
C HIS A 39 -16.32 25.54 -21.90
N HIS A 40 -15.83 25.25 -23.10
CA HIS A 40 -14.76 26.06 -23.67
C HIS A 40 -15.20 27.53 -23.74
N TYR A 41 -14.28 28.49 -23.70
CA TYR A 41 -14.66 29.92 -23.67
C TYR A 41 -15.52 30.36 -24.87
N ARG A 42 -15.38 29.68 -26.03
CA ARG A 42 -16.20 29.90 -27.24
C ARG A 42 -17.52 29.13 -27.24
N LYS A 43 -17.78 28.32 -26.20
CA LYS A 43 -18.96 27.46 -26.04
C LYS A 43 -19.14 26.44 -27.18
N ASN A 44 -18.05 26.06 -27.83
CA ASN A 44 -18.04 25.17 -29.00
C ASN A 44 -17.59 23.73 -28.69
N LEU A 45 -17.03 23.49 -27.50
CA LEU A 45 -16.63 22.16 -27.02
C LEU A 45 -16.73 22.10 -25.49
N ILE A 46 -16.65 20.88 -24.97
CA ILE A 46 -16.61 20.58 -23.54
C ILE A 46 -15.15 20.44 -23.11
N VAL A 47 -14.80 21.03 -21.97
CA VAL A 47 -13.47 20.94 -21.36
C VAL A 47 -13.58 20.21 -20.04
N TYR A 48 -12.77 19.17 -19.86
CA TYR A 48 -12.54 18.57 -18.56
C TYR A 48 -11.26 19.13 -17.95
N SER A 49 -11.32 19.60 -16.72
CA SER A 49 -10.14 20.00 -15.95
C SER A 49 -10.32 19.51 -14.51
N PRO A 50 -9.40 18.66 -13.98
CA PRO A 50 -9.57 18.11 -12.65
C PRO A 50 -9.76 19.19 -11.59
N MET A 51 -10.91 19.17 -10.91
CA MET A 51 -11.30 20.15 -9.88
C MET A 51 -11.28 21.61 -10.33
N GLY A 52 -11.26 21.86 -11.65
CA GLY A 52 -11.04 23.19 -12.23
C GLY A 52 -9.63 23.72 -12.03
N ASN A 53 -8.65 22.89 -11.65
CA ASN A 53 -7.26 23.30 -11.46
C ASN A 53 -6.46 23.14 -12.77
N TRP A 54 -6.85 23.88 -13.80
CA TRP A 54 -6.21 23.76 -15.12
C TRP A 54 -4.78 24.33 -15.18
N PHE A 55 -4.40 25.16 -14.21
CA PHE A 55 -3.05 25.72 -14.13
C PHE A 55 -2.02 24.66 -13.73
N GLU A 56 -2.37 23.76 -12.80
CA GLU A 56 -1.45 22.74 -12.30
C GLU A 56 -1.71 21.35 -12.91
N LEU A 57 -2.98 20.99 -13.10
CA LEU A 57 -3.41 19.66 -13.55
C LEU A 57 -3.78 19.61 -15.03
N GLY A 58 -3.80 20.76 -15.71
CA GLY A 58 -4.15 20.87 -17.11
C GLY A 58 -5.65 20.65 -17.38
N TYR A 59 -5.94 20.45 -18.67
CA TYR A 59 -7.30 20.19 -19.15
C TYR A 59 -7.29 19.31 -20.39
N PHE A 60 -8.44 18.72 -20.69
CA PHE A 60 -8.70 17.91 -21.86
C PHE A 60 -9.89 18.51 -22.64
N GLU A 61 -9.72 18.72 -23.94
CA GLU A 61 -10.79 19.13 -24.86
C GLU A 61 -11.55 17.87 -25.32
N SER A 62 -12.81 17.76 -24.92
CA SER A 62 -13.67 16.62 -25.21
C SER A 62 -14.39 16.79 -26.55
N ASP A 63 -14.61 15.66 -27.23
CA ASP A 63 -15.41 15.54 -28.45
C ASP A 63 -16.92 15.37 -28.19
N ALA A 64 -17.35 15.53 -26.93
CA ALA A 64 -18.75 15.44 -26.53
C ALA A 64 -19.67 16.42 -27.26
N ASP A 65 -20.91 15.98 -27.53
CA ASP A 65 -21.96 16.86 -28.05
C ASP A 65 -22.33 17.94 -27.02
N VAL A 66 -21.91 19.18 -27.29
CA VAL A 66 -22.04 20.31 -26.36
C VAL A 66 -23.48 20.59 -25.94
N ALA A 67 -24.43 20.40 -26.85
CA ALA A 67 -25.83 20.74 -26.62
C ALA A 67 -26.50 19.75 -25.64
N THR A 68 -26.03 18.52 -25.60
CA THR A 68 -26.63 17.43 -24.81
C THR A 68 -25.76 16.97 -23.65
N PHE A 69 -24.52 17.47 -23.54
CA PHE A 69 -23.60 17.05 -22.49
C PHE A 69 -24.08 17.43 -21.08
N GLN A 70 -24.01 16.48 -20.17
CA GLN A 70 -24.32 16.63 -18.75
C GLN A 70 -23.30 15.87 -17.91
N PRO A 71 -22.72 16.47 -16.86
CA PRO A 71 -21.90 15.74 -15.90
C PRO A 71 -22.77 14.76 -15.10
N ILE A 72 -22.23 13.59 -14.81
CA ILE A 72 -22.79 12.56 -13.92
C ILE A 72 -22.22 12.75 -12.51
N ASN A 73 -20.90 12.92 -12.41
CA ASN A 73 -20.18 13.26 -11.18
C ASN A 73 -18.91 14.04 -11.54
N ILE A 74 -17.95 14.13 -10.60
CA ILE A 74 -16.70 14.86 -10.83
C ILE A 74 -15.94 14.37 -12.07
N ASP A 75 -15.88 13.06 -12.30
CA ASP A 75 -15.07 12.46 -13.36
C ASP A 75 -15.89 11.98 -14.56
N PHE A 76 -17.17 11.67 -14.39
CA PHE A 76 -18.01 11.14 -15.44
C PHE A 76 -18.99 12.17 -15.99
N GLY A 77 -19.21 12.10 -17.29
CA GLY A 77 -20.26 12.86 -17.99
C GLY A 77 -20.85 12.04 -19.11
N LYS A 78 -21.96 12.51 -19.66
CA LYS A 78 -22.62 11.88 -20.82
C LYS A 78 -23.14 12.92 -21.78
N ASP A 79 -23.17 12.58 -23.06
CA ASP A 79 -23.99 13.28 -24.04
C ASP A 79 -25.19 12.41 -24.46
N LYS A 80 -25.85 12.74 -25.57
CA LYS A 80 -27.00 11.97 -26.07
C LYS A 80 -26.71 10.50 -26.44
N ASN A 81 -25.46 10.14 -26.73
CA ASN A 81 -25.09 8.82 -27.26
C ASN A 81 -23.88 8.19 -26.57
N ASN A 82 -23.11 8.94 -25.78
CA ASN A 82 -21.81 8.52 -25.29
C ASN A 82 -21.63 8.84 -23.81
N ILE A 83 -20.84 7.99 -23.14
CA ILE A 83 -20.34 8.21 -21.79
C ILE A 83 -18.88 8.67 -21.88
N PHE A 84 -18.50 9.58 -20.99
CA PHE A 84 -17.17 10.17 -20.91
C PHE A 84 -16.61 9.99 -19.51
N TRP A 85 -15.34 9.61 -19.44
CA TRP A 85 -14.53 9.60 -18.22
C TRP A 85 -13.38 10.59 -18.40
N LYS A 86 -13.29 11.59 -17.51
CA LYS A 86 -12.32 12.70 -17.59
C LYS A 86 -12.33 13.41 -18.95
N GLY A 87 -13.54 13.60 -19.49
CA GLY A 87 -13.76 14.19 -20.81
C GLY A 87 -13.49 13.27 -22.01
N ARG A 88 -13.01 12.05 -21.80
CA ARG A 88 -12.69 11.09 -22.87
C ARG A 88 -13.83 10.11 -23.07
N LYS A 89 -14.27 9.94 -24.32
CA LYS A 89 -15.31 8.98 -24.70
C LYS A 89 -14.89 7.54 -24.34
N GLN A 90 -15.81 6.80 -23.72
CA GLN A 90 -15.61 5.42 -23.29
C GLN A 90 -16.39 4.43 -24.16
N SER A 91 -15.84 3.22 -24.28
CA SER A 91 -16.48 2.11 -25.00
C SER A 91 -17.33 1.28 -24.03
N VAL A 92 -18.54 1.76 -23.74
CA VAL A 92 -19.51 1.15 -22.83
C VAL A 92 -20.89 1.10 -23.49
N ASP A 93 -21.77 0.24 -23.00
CA ASP A 93 -23.18 0.27 -23.39
C ASP A 93 -23.88 1.48 -22.76
N TYR A 94 -24.26 2.46 -23.59
CA TYR A 94 -24.82 3.73 -23.14
C TYR A 94 -26.13 3.57 -22.36
N ASP A 95 -27.02 2.70 -22.83
CA ASP A 95 -28.38 2.58 -22.31
C ASP A 95 -28.42 1.95 -20.92
N THR A 96 -27.43 1.09 -20.62
CA THR A 96 -27.36 0.35 -19.36
C THR A 96 -26.19 0.76 -18.46
N PHE A 97 -25.40 1.77 -18.86
CA PHE A 97 -24.30 2.29 -18.05
C PHE A 97 -24.78 2.89 -16.73
N GLU A 98 -24.21 2.43 -15.64
CA GLU A 98 -24.45 2.95 -14.31
C GLU A 98 -23.19 2.99 -13.43
N ILE A 99 -23.26 3.85 -12.41
CA ILE A 99 -22.31 3.90 -11.31
C ILE A 99 -23.16 3.78 -10.05
N ASP A 100 -23.01 2.69 -9.31
CA ASP A 100 -23.81 2.47 -8.11
C ASP A 100 -23.29 3.25 -6.90
N ASP A 101 -24.03 3.19 -5.78
CA ASP A 101 -23.68 3.89 -4.53
C ASP A 101 -22.36 3.39 -3.90
N SER A 102 -21.85 2.22 -4.34
CA SER A 102 -20.54 1.68 -3.95
C SER A 102 -19.44 2.04 -4.96
N TYR A 103 -19.72 2.96 -5.89
CA TYR A 103 -18.83 3.39 -6.97
C TYR A 103 -18.44 2.28 -7.96
N ILE A 104 -19.21 1.20 -8.03
CA ILE A 104 -18.99 0.15 -9.03
C ILE A 104 -19.51 0.69 -10.36
N ILE A 105 -18.62 0.70 -11.37
CA ILE A 105 -18.93 1.18 -12.72
C ILE A 105 -19.24 -0.05 -13.57
N LYS A 106 -20.41 -0.10 -14.18
CA LYS A 106 -20.84 -1.26 -14.96
C LYS A 106 -21.87 -0.91 -16.02
N ASP A 107 -22.05 -1.83 -16.94
CA ASP A 107 -23.18 -1.86 -17.85
C ASP A 107 -23.74 -3.30 -17.93
N LYS A 108 -24.63 -3.59 -18.88
CA LYS A 108 -25.22 -4.93 -19.02
C LYS A 108 -24.22 -6.04 -19.34
N ASP A 109 -23.05 -5.71 -19.90
CA ASP A 109 -22.07 -6.66 -20.41
C ASP A 109 -20.82 -6.73 -19.52
N HIS A 110 -20.42 -5.63 -18.87
CA HIS A 110 -19.12 -5.51 -18.22
C HIS A 110 -19.14 -4.74 -16.89
N VAL A 111 -18.15 -5.05 -16.04
CA VAL A 111 -17.75 -4.24 -14.88
C VAL A 111 -16.40 -3.59 -15.17
N TYR A 112 -16.22 -2.35 -14.73
CA TYR A 112 -15.09 -1.51 -15.10
C TYR A 112 -14.30 -0.98 -13.90
N ILE A 113 -13.02 -0.69 -14.14
CA ILE A 113 -12.16 0.10 -13.24
C ILE A 113 -11.60 1.33 -13.95
N THR A 114 -11.29 2.36 -13.16
CA THR A 114 -10.70 3.63 -13.62
C THR A 114 -9.18 3.67 -13.51
N ASN A 115 -8.58 2.78 -12.72
CA ASN A 115 -7.13 2.74 -12.47
C ASN A 115 -6.50 1.51 -13.14
N GLY A 116 -6.82 1.33 -14.42
CA GLY A 116 -6.29 0.25 -15.25
C GLY A 116 -4.89 0.54 -15.80
N LYS A 117 -4.46 -0.25 -16.77
CA LYS A 117 -3.20 -0.06 -17.52
C LYS A 117 -3.19 1.24 -18.35
N SER A 118 -4.37 1.70 -18.77
CA SER A 118 -4.55 2.95 -19.50
C SER A 118 -5.16 4.00 -18.59
N PHE A 119 -4.51 5.16 -18.49
CA PHE A 119 -5.01 6.29 -17.69
C PHE A 119 -6.18 7.04 -18.33
N ASP A 120 -6.53 6.68 -19.57
CA ASP A 120 -7.49 7.41 -20.41
C ASP A 120 -8.76 6.60 -20.72
N LEU A 121 -8.78 5.30 -20.42
CA LEU A 121 -9.88 4.40 -20.72
C LEU A 121 -10.24 3.54 -19.50
N LEU A 122 -11.52 3.26 -19.35
CA LEU A 122 -12.01 2.24 -18.43
C LEU A 122 -11.45 0.87 -18.85
N GLU A 123 -10.97 0.10 -17.88
CA GLU A 123 -10.53 -1.30 -18.09
C GLU A 123 -11.62 -2.24 -17.59
N ILE A 124 -11.91 -3.28 -18.39
CA ILE A 124 -12.87 -4.32 -18.04
C ILE A 124 -12.25 -5.23 -16.98
N ILE A 125 -13.03 -5.57 -15.95
CA ILE A 125 -12.66 -6.62 -14.99
C ILE A 125 -12.99 -7.97 -15.64
N ASP A 126 -11.94 -8.68 -16.08
CA ASP A 126 -12.09 -9.96 -16.76
C ASP A 126 -12.88 -10.98 -15.93
N GLY A 127 -13.98 -11.47 -16.49
CA GLY A 127 -14.81 -12.53 -15.91
C GLY A 127 -15.86 -12.06 -14.89
N ALA A 128 -15.92 -10.77 -14.56
CA ALA A 128 -16.92 -10.20 -13.66
C ALA A 128 -18.33 -10.26 -14.27
N ASP A 129 -19.30 -10.77 -13.51
CA ASP A 129 -20.72 -10.71 -13.87
C ASP A 129 -21.36 -9.40 -13.39
N PRO A 130 -21.67 -8.43 -14.26
CA PRO A 130 -22.18 -7.12 -13.84
C PRO A 130 -23.51 -7.18 -13.08
N LYS A 131 -24.31 -8.24 -13.29
CA LYS A 131 -25.60 -8.39 -12.61
C LYS A 131 -25.45 -8.71 -11.13
N THR A 132 -24.38 -9.43 -10.78
CA THR A 132 -24.17 -9.93 -9.41
C THR A 132 -22.93 -9.38 -8.74
N TYR A 133 -22.11 -8.60 -9.46
CA TYR A 133 -20.90 -7.95 -8.94
C TYR A 133 -21.25 -6.92 -7.87
N GLN A 134 -20.62 -7.08 -6.72
CA GLN A 134 -20.82 -6.26 -5.53
C GLN A 134 -19.59 -6.31 -4.63
N LEU A 135 -19.56 -5.47 -3.60
CA LEU A 135 -18.58 -5.59 -2.52
C LEU A 135 -18.71 -6.96 -1.84
N LEU A 136 -17.57 -7.54 -1.47
CA LEU A 136 -17.54 -8.84 -0.79
C LEU A 136 -18.33 -8.80 0.53
N ASP A 137 -18.10 -7.75 1.31
CA ASP A 137 -18.79 -7.46 2.55
C ASP A 137 -18.98 -5.94 2.71
N ALA A 138 -20.22 -5.49 2.55
CA ALA A 138 -20.58 -4.08 2.70
C ALA A 138 -20.56 -3.59 4.16
N SER A 139 -20.51 -4.49 5.14
CA SER A 139 -20.50 -4.16 6.57
C SER A 139 -19.11 -3.72 7.07
N LEU A 140 -18.05 -4.09 6.36
CA LEU A 140 -16.69 -3.64 6.66
C LEU A 140 -16.60 -2.11 6.56
N LYS A 141 -16.11 -1.46 7.62
CA LYS A 141 -16.04 0.01 7.71
C LYS A 141 -14.66 0.59 7.39
N ASP A 142 -13.67 -0.25 7.11
CA ASP A 142 -12.29 0.18 6.88
C ASP A 142 -11.92 0.23 5.39
N TYR A 143 -10.71 0.70 5.12
CA TYR A 143 -10.17 0.84 3.76
C TYR A 143 -10.07 -0.49 2.99
N ARG A 144 -10.06 -1.63 3.69
CA ARG A 144 -9.92 -2.97 3.10
C ARG A 144 -11.18 -3.38 2.36
N ARG A 145 -12.36 -2.86 2.77
CA ARG A 145 -13.64 -3.05 2.05
C ARG A 145 -13.49 -2.78 0.55
N ASN A 146 -12.78 -1.72 0.18
CA ASN A 146 -12.68 -1.26 -1.21
C ASN A 146 -11.76 -2.13 -2.07
N ASN A 147 -11.10 -3.13 -1.49
CA ASN A 147 -10.25 -4.07 -2.20
C ASN A 147 -10.93 -5.42 -2.45
N TRP A 148 -12.14 -5.66 -1.95
CA TRP A 148 -12.77 -6.98 -2.03
C TRP A 148 -14.15 -6.92 -2.66
N PHE A 149 -14.32 -7.69 -3.72
CA PHE A 149 -15.58 -7.81 -4.45
C PHE A 149 -15.91 -9.27 -4.71
N LYS A 150 -17.16 -9.54 -5.04
CA LYS A 150 -17.60 -10.84 -5.53
C LYS A 150 -18.71 -10.67 -6.54
N ASP A 151 -18.89 -11.72 -7.33
CA ASP A 151 -20.12 -11.98 -8.05
C ASP A 151 -20.69 -13.35 -7.63
N ALA A 152 -21.70 -13.86 -8.31
CA ALA A 152 -22.30 -15.15 -7.98
C ALA A 152 -21.35 -16.36 -8.10
N HIS A 153 -20.23 -16.21 -8.81
CA HIS A 153 -19.34 -17.32 -9.21
C HIS A 153 -17.88 -17.11 -8.82
N ALA A 154 -17.48 -15.91 -8.44
CA ALA A 154 -16.07 -15.57 -8.20
C ALA A 154 -15.88 -14.51 -7.12
N VAL A 155 -14.69 -14.53 -6.53
CA VAL A 155 -14.16 -13.48 -5.65
C VAL A 155 -13.10 -12.69 -6.41
N TYR A 156 -13.02 -11.40 -6.13
CA TYR A 156 -12.06 -10.48 -6.73
C TYR A 156 -11.32 -9.72 -5.64
N TYR A 157 -9.99 -9.69 -5.77
CA TYR A 157 -9.13 -8.83 -4.98
C TYR A 157 -8.63 -7.68 -5.85
N LYS A 158 -9.02 -6.46 -5.48
CA LYS A 158 -8.93 -5.22 -6.25
C LYS A 158 -9.66 -5.34 -7.59
N ASN A 159 -8.98 -5.83 -8.61
CA ASN A 159 -9.47 -6.00 -9.97
C ASN A 159 -9.12 -7.37 -10.57
N LYS A 160 -8.58 -8.29 -9.77
CA LYS A 160 -8.18 -9.62 -10.21
C LYS A 160 -9.12 -10.66 -9.65
N LYS A 161 -9.63 -11.52 -10.52
CA LYS A 161 -10.31 -12.75 -10.12
C LYS A 161 -9.34 -13.65 -9.37
N ILE A 162 -9.79 -14.22 -8.25
CA ILE A 162 -9.00 -15.13 -7.41
C ILE A 162 -9.72 -16.48 -7.22
N GLU A 163 -9.01 -17.45 -6.67
CA GLU A 163 -9.61 -18.69 -6.19
C GLU A 163 -10.32 -18.47 -4.86
N GLY A 164 -11.50 -19.05 -4.70
CA GLY A 164 -12.27 -19.01 -3.45
C GLY A 164 -13.78 -19.09 -3.67
N ASP A 165 -14.49 -19.62 -2.67
CA ASP A 165 -15.95 -19.69 -2.71
C ASP A 165 -16.60 -18.33 -2.37
N PRO A 166 -17.26 -17.63 -3.31
CA PRO A 166 -17.83 -16.30 -3.07
C PRO A 166 -18.91 -16.26 -1.99
N LYS A 167 -19.47 -17.41 -1.59
CA LYS A 167 -20.46 -17.49 -0.52
C LYS A 167 -19.84 -17.44 0.87
N THR A 168 -18.65 -18.02 1.01
CA THR A 168 -18.01 -18.28 2.32
C THR A 168 -16.67 -17.58 2.48
N PHE A 169 -16.11 -17.04 1.40
CA PHE A 169 -14.85 -16.31 1.43
C PHE A 169 -14.96 -15.04 2.27
N HIS A 170 -14.01 -14.88 3.20
CA HIS A 170 -13.86 -13.66 3.97
C HIS A 170 -12.39 -13.36 4.29
N PRO A 171 -11.93 -12.11 4.12
CA PRO A 171 -10.63 -11.69 4.63
C PRO A 171 -10.65 -11.72 6.16
N VAL A 172 -9.59 -12.23 6.78
CA VAL A 172 -9.42 -12.27 8.24
C VAL A 172 -8.64 -11.04 8.70
N ASN A 173 -7.56 -10.72 8.00
CA ASN A 173 -6.73 -9.53 8.21
C ASN A 173 -6.05 -9.12 6.90
N ASP A 174 -4.97 -8.36 6.96
CA ASP A 174 -4.32 -7.78 5.78
C ASP A 174 -3.50 -8.83 5.00
N MET A 175 -3.19 -9.98 5.60
CA MET A 175 -2.37 -11.03 4.98
C MET A 175 -3.04 -12.40 4.91
N ILE A 176 -4.19 -12.61 5.56
CA ILE A 176 -4.87 -13.90 5.64
C ILE A 176 -6.34 -13.72 5.25
N ALA A 177 -6.82 -14.60 4.39
CA ALA A 177 -8.24 -14.81 4.11
C ALA A 177 -8.59 -16.29 4.23
N VAL A 178 -9.86 -16.61 4.36
CA VAL A 178 -10.34 -18.00 4.37
C VAL A 178 -11.63 -18.12 3.57
N ASP A 179 -12.00 -19.34 3.23
CA ASP A 179 -13.37 -19.73 2.91
C ASP A 179 -13.72 -21.02 3.67
N ALA A 180 -14.86 -21.65 3.37
CA ALA A 180 -15.27 -22.87 4.05
C ALA A 180 -14.28 -24.05 3.90
N ASN A 181 -13.40 -24.02 2.90
CA ASN A 181 -12.55 -25.15 2.51
C ASN A 181 -11.06 -24.86 2.64
N PHE A 182 -10.63 -23.60 2.58
CA PHE A 182 -9.22 -23.23 2.49
C PHE A 182 -8.85 -21.96 3.27
N ILE A 183 -7.56 -21.87 3.58
CA ILE A 183 -6.85 -20.71 4.10
C ILE A 183 -5.97 -20.16 2.97
N TYR A 184 -5.99 -18.84 2.81
CA TYR A 184 -5.33 -18.10 1.76
C TYR A 184 -4.33 -17.10 2.33
N ALA A 185 -3.21 -16.91 1.63
CA ALA A 185 -2.29 -15.80 1.85
C ALA A 185 -2.62 -14.65 0.91
N ILE A 186 -2.73 -13.43 1.45
CA ILE A 186 -2.88 -12.18 0.69
C ILE A 186 -1.49 -11.54 0.58
N ILE A 187 -1.01 -11.36 -0.65
CA ILE A 187 0.31 -10.80 -0.95
C ILE A 187 0.11 -9.51 -1.75
N SER A 188 0.16 -8.37 -1.07
CA SER A 188 0.05 -7.06 -1.71
C SER A 188 1.33 -6.67 -2.45
N TYR A 189 2.49 -6.96 -1.86
CA TYR A 189 3.79 -6.50 -2.34
C TYR A 189 4.85 -7.60 -2.33
N ARG A 190 5.83 -7.51 -3.23
CA ARG A 190 7.05 -8.33 -3.25
C ARG A 190 8.28 -7.44 -3.40
N GLY A 191 9.41 -7.84 -2.83
CA GLY A 191 10.67 -7.08 -2.87
C GLY A 191 10.91 -6.21 -1.65
N GLU A 192 12.09 -5.59 -1.58
CA GLU A 192 12.50 -4.72 -0.47
C GLU A 192 12.94 -3.34 -0.97
N GLY A 193 12.71 -2.30 -0.17
CA GLY A 193 13.14 -0.94 -0.48
C GLY A 193 12.56 -0.41 -1.79
N GLN A 194 13.42 0.11 -2.67
CA GLN A 194 13.00 0.70 -3.95
C GLN A 194 12.56 -0.33 -5.00
N GLU A 195 12.76 -1.63 -4.76
CA GLU A 195 12.36 -2.71 -5.67
C GLU A 195 11.01 -3.34 -5.29
N MET A 196 10.25 -2.70 -4.41
CA MET A 196 8.95 -3.19 -3.98
C MET A 196 7.91 -3.08 -5.11
N LEU A 197 7.43 -4.23 -5.59
CA LEU A 197 6.44 -4.37 -6.65
C LEU A 197 5.10 -4.77 -6.06
N GLU A 198 4.05 -4.03 -6.41
CA GLU A 198 2.68 -4.40 -6.08
C GLU A 198 2.23 -5.57 -6.95
N VAL A 199 1.87 -6.70 -6.33
CA VAL A 199 1.48 -7.92 -7.05
C VAL A 199 0.00 -8.26 -6.88
N ASN A 200 -0.59 -7.93 -5.73
CA ASN A 200 -2.00 -8.16 -5.39
C ASN A 200 -2.45 -9.59 -5.67
N GLU A 201 -1.72 -10.56 -5.12
CA GLU A 201 -2.04 -11.98 -5.28
C GLU A 201 -2.76 -12.51 -4.03
N VAL A 202 -3.73 -13.40 -4.25
CA VAL A 202 -4.37 -14.17 -3.19
C VAL A 202 -4.17 -15.63 -3.53
N ILE A 203 -3.44 -16.34 -2.69
CA ILE A 203 -2.95 -17.69 -3.00
C ILE A 203 -3.58 -18.66 -2.01
N GLN A 204 -4.21 -19.73 -2.50
CA GLN A 204 -4.66 -20.83 -1.67
C GLN A 204 -3.44 -21.57 -1.08
N LYS A 205 -3.35 -21.70 0.25
CA LYS A 205 -2.17 -22.27 0.91
C LYS A 205 -2.45 -23.57 1.65
N HIS A 206 -3.58 -23.67 2.34
CA HIS A 206 -3.88 -24.81 3.20
C HIS A 206 -5.37 -25.11 3.22
N LYS A 207 -5.76 -26.35 3.53
CA LYS A 207 -7.16 -26.67 3.80
C LYS A 207 -7.63 -25.96 5.08
N MET A 208 -8.92 -25.72 5.19
CA MET A 208 -9.48 -25.11 6.38
C MET A 208 -9.24 -25.98 7.61
N ILE A 209 -9.01 -25.34 8.75
CA ILE A 209 -8.84 -25.97 10.06
C ILE A 209 -10.10 -25.70 10.88
N GLU A 210 -10.56 -26.68 11.66
CA GLU A 210 -11.70 -26.50 12.54
C GLU A 210 -11.40 -25.53 13.68
N GLY A 211 -12.33 -24.62 13.93
CA GLY A 211 -12.29 -23.73 15.08
C GLY A 211 -12.76 -22.33 14.76
N GLU A 212 -12.97 -21.54 15.82
CA GLU A 212 -13.27 -20.12 15.67
C GLU A 212 -12.06 -19.37 15.13
N ILE A 213 -12.34 -18.33 14.33
CA ILE A 213 -11.33 -17.50 13.69
C ILE A 213 -11.27 -16.18 14.42
N HIS A 214 -10.10 -15.83 14.94
CA HIS A 214 -9.86 -14.58 15.64
C HIS A 214 -8.64 -13.88 15.02
N PRO A 215 -8.79 -12.71 14.39
CA PRO A 215 -7.63 -11.94 13.93
C PRO A 215 -6.80 -11.50 15.14
N ILE A 216 -5.50 -11.77 15.13
CA ILE A 216 -4.58 -11.39 16.22
C ILE A 216 -4.02 -9.99 15.93
N ASN A 217 -3.51 -9.80 14.72
CA ASN A 217 -3.02 -8.53 14.19
C ASN A 217 -3.16 -8.53 12.66
N GLU A 218 -2.42 -7.67 11.98
CA GLU A 218 -2.44 -7.49 10.53
C GLU A 218 -1.92 -8.71 9.74
N SER A 219 -1.06 -9.54 10.34
CA SER A 219 -0.34 -10.65 9.68
C SER A 219 -0.58 -12.04 10.30
N TYR A 220 -1.14 -12.11 11.51
CA TYR A 220 -1.44 -13.33 12.26
C TYR A 220 -2.94 -13.46 12.56
N ALA A 221 -3.43 -14.68 12.51
CA ALA A 221 -4.78 -15.06 12.93
C ALA A 221 -4.74 -16.36 13.74
N GLN A 222 -5.63 -16.47 14.72
CA GLN A 222 -5.93 -17.72 15.39
C GLN A 222 -7.07 -18.41 14.66
N ILE A 223 -6.94 -19.72 14.43
CA ILE A 223 -8.02 -20.59 13.93
C ILE A 223 -8.07 -21.82 14.84
N GLY A 224 -9.06 -21.90 15.73
CA GLY A 224 -9.10 -22.91 16.77
C GLY A 224 -7.85 -22.85 17.66
N ASN A 225 -7.10 -23.96 17.72
CA ASN A 225 -5.83 -24.03 18.45
C ASN A 225 -4.60 -23.83 17.54
N ALA A 226 -4.78 -23.30 16.32
CA ALA A 226 -3.69 -22.96 15.43
C ALA A 226 -3.46 -21.45 15.37
N VAL A 227 -2.20 -21.05 15.24
CA VAL A 227 -1.80 -19.69 14.85
C VAL A 227 -1.26 -19.74 13.44
N VAL A 228 -1.90 -18.98 12.56
CA VAL A 228 -1.59 -18.85 11.14
C VAL A 228 -0.90 -17.51 10.92
N SER A 229 0.15 -17.51 10.11
CA SER A 229 0.82 -16.28 9.64
C SER A 229 1.13 -16.35 8.17
N ALA A 230 1.07 -15.21 7.49
CA ALA A 230 1.49 -15.08 6.11
C ALA A 230 2.30 -13.79 5.97
N PHE A 231 3.51 -13.86 5.39
CA PHE A 231 4.34 -12.68 5.11
C PHE A 231 4.73 -12.61 3.64
N THR A 232 5.14 -13.75 3.08
CA THR A 232 5.42 -13.97 1.66
C THR A 232 4.85 -15.30 1.22
N ASN A 233 4.93 -15.63 -0.07
CA ASN A 233 4.50 -16.95 -0.54
C ASN A 233 5.30 -18.11 0.09
N ALA A 234 6.58 -17.86 0.42
CA ALA A 234 7.44 -18.83 1.09
C ALA A 234 7.26 -18.83 2.61
N GLU A 235 6.75 -17.74 3.19
CA GLU A 235 6.57 -17.55 4.63
C GLU A 235 5.08 -17.57 5.00
N PHE A 236 4.43 -18.68 4.68
CA PHE A 236 3.11 -19.03 5.21
C PHE A 236 3.29 -20.17 6.20
N GLU A 237 2.97 -19.92 7.46
CA GLU A 237 3.23 -20.85 8.57
C GLU A 237 1.96 -21.09 9.38
N ILE A 238 1.79 -22.33 9.84
CA ILE A 238 0.71 -22.74 10.74
C ILE A 238 1.33 -23.52 11.90
N HIS A 239 1.14 -23.01 13.11
CA HIS A 239 1.57 -23.68 14.33
C HIS A 239 0.35 -24.11 15.13
N THR A 240 0.21 -25.41 15.36
CA THR A 240 -0.89 -25.98 16.16
C THR A 240 -0.42 -26.23 17.58
N PHE A 241 -1.25 -25.85 18.54
CA PHE A 241 -1.04 -26.02 19.96
C PHE A 241 -2.06 -27.01 20.53
N ASP A 242 -1.74 -27.69 21.63
CA ASP A 242 -2.72 -28.53 22.33
C ASP A 242 -3.91 -27.69 22.80
N THR A 243 -3.61 -26.52 23.36
CA THR A 243 -4.55 -25.47 23.76
C THR A 243 -3.87 -24.12 23.66
N ILE A 244 -4.60 -23.07 23.30
CA ILE A 244 -4.13 -21.69 23.41
C ILE A 244 -4.82 -21.02 24.59
N LYS A 245 -4.06 -20.58 25.60
CA LYS A 245 -4.60 -19.91 26.80
C LYS A 245 -4.55 -18.40 26.68
N ARG A 246 -3.48 -17.88 26.08
CA ARG A 246 -3.24 -16.44 25.95
C ARG A 246 -2.56 -16.11 24.64
N ILE A 247 -2.99 -15.02 24.02
CA ILE A 247 -2.27 -14.38 22.92
C ILE A 247 -1.97 -12.94 23.30
N ARG A 248 -0.72 -12.50 23.11
CA ARG A 248 -0.29 -11.11 23.27
C ARG A 248 0.21 -10.59 21.91
N LYS A 249 -0.53 -9.65 21.31
CA LYS A 249 -0.06 -8.85 20.17
C LYS A 249 1.07 -7.94 20.64
N ILE A 250 2.20 -7.95 19.92
CA ILE A 250 3.29 -6.99 20.14
C ILE A 250 3.27 -5.95 19.01
N ASP A 251 3.50 -6.38 17.78
CA ASP A 251 3.48 -5.53 16.59
C ASP A 251 3.06 -6.35 15.36
N TYR A 252 3.39 -5.89 14.16
CA TYR A 252 3.10 -6.57 12.89
C TYR A 252 3.88 -7.88 12.71
N TRP A 253 5.10 -8.00 13.22
CA TRP A 253 5.97 -9.16 12.98
C TRP A 253 5.95 -10.17 14.14
N ASN A 254 5.55 -9.71 15.31
CA ASN A 254 5.72 -10.39 16.59
C ASN A 254 4.39 -10.60 17.32
N VAL A 255 4.15 -11.85 17.72
CA VAL A 255 3.09 -12.22 18.65
C VAL A 255 3.64 -13.18 19.69
N ILE A 256 3.05 -13.22 20.87
CA ILE A 256 3.32 -14.27 21.86
C ILE A 256 2.07 -15.11 22.02
N VAL A 257 2.25 -16.42 21.92
CA VAL A 257 1.23 -17.43 22.17
C VAL A 257 1.66 -18.21 23.40
N ASP A 258 0.86 -18.12 24.45
CA ASP A 258 1.16 -18.56 25.81
C ASP A 258 2.50 -17.98 26.31
N HIS A 259 3.58 -18.76 26.22
CA HIS A 259 4.94 -18.35 26.65
C HIS A 259 5.97 -18.41 25.52
N ILE A 260 5.51 -18.50 24.26
CA ILE A 260 6.38 -18.65 23.09
C ILE A 260 6.25 -17.40 22.22
N LEU A 261 7.38 -16.75 21.95
CA LEU A 261 7.46 -15.71 20.93
C LEU A 261 7.39 -16.34 19.54
N ILE A 262 6.57 -15.76 18.68
CA ILE A 262 6.52 -16.07 17.25
C ILE A 262 6.90 -14.78 16.50
N ASN A 263 8.02 -14.83 15.78
CA ASN A 263 8.50 -13.75 14.93
C ASN A 263 8.56 -14.24 13.49
N LYS A 264 7.91 -13.52 12.58
CA LYS A 264 7.81 -13.89 11.15
C LYS A 264 7.43 -15.36 10.91
N GLY A 265 6.52 -15.90 11.74
CA GLY A 265 6.06 -17.29 11.66
C GLY A 265 7.02 -18.32 12.26
N VAL A 266 8.18 -17.91 12.80
CA VAL A 266 9.15 -18.81 13.46
C VAL A 266 8.98 -18.76 14.98
N LEU A 267 8.98 -19.93 15.63
CA LEU A 267 8.88 -20.06 17.08
C LEU A 267 10.25 -19.91 17.74
N TYR A 268 10.29 -19.13 18.83
CA TYR A 268 11.48 -18.92 19.66
C TYR A 268 11.18 -19.31 21.12
N PRO A 269 11.09 -20.62 21.44
CA PRO A 269 10.77 -21.10 22.79
C PRO A 269 11.87 -20.80 23.83
N GLU A 270 13.08 -20.46 23.38
CA GLU A 270 14.20 -20.11 24.25
C GLU A 270 14.17 -18.66 24.76
N ILE A 271 13.38 -17.79 24.12
CA ILE A 271 13.23 -16.39 24.51
C ILE A 271 12.21 -16.31 25.64
N ASP A 272 12.54 -15.59 26.72
CA ASP A 272 11.60 -15.39 27.82
C ASP A 272 10.49 -14.41 27.40
N ALA A 273 9.39 -14.96 26.89
CA ALA A 273 8.29 -14.19 26.30
C ALA A 273 7.60 -13.23 27.28
N GLU A 274 7.59 -13.55 28.58
CA GLU A 274 6.96 -12.71 29.61
C GLU A 274 7.69 -11.39 29.82
N SER A 275 9.03 -11.40 29.73
CA SER A 275 9.85 -10.19 29.83
C SER A 275 10.33 -9.66 28.48
N PHE A 276 9.91 -10.28 27.37
CA PHE A 276 10.30 -9.88 26.03
C PHE A 276 9.79 -8.48 25.68
N GLU A 277 10.69 -7.66 25.19
CA GLU A 277 10.43 -6.32 24.66
C GLU A 277 11.28 -6.03 23.42
N ILE A 278 10.69 -5.27 22.50
CA ILE A 278 11.38 -4.72 21.33
C ILE A 278 12.04 -3.41 21.76
N ILE A 279 13.30 -3.20 21.33
CA ILE A 279 14.05 -1.99 21.61
C ILE A 279 13.92 -1.05 20.40
N GLU A 280 14.79 -1.20 19.40
CA GLU A 280 14.77 -0.48 18.14
C GLU A 280 15.63 -1.25 17.11
N ASN A 281 15.48 -0.95 15.81
CA ASN A 281 16.33 -1.47 14.74
C ASN A 281 16.57 -3.00 14.78
N ASP A 282 15.49 -3.78 14.88
CA ASP A 282 15.51 -5.24 15.03
C ASP A 282 16.18 -5.78 16.31
N PHE A 283 16.65 -4.90 17.21
CA PHE A 283 17.09 -5.30 18.54
C PHE A 283 15.89 -5.51 19.47
N SER A 284 16.00 -6.54 20.28
CA SER A 284 15.03 -6.89 21.33
C SER A 284 15.77 -7.46 22.53
N ARG A 285 15.09 -7.55 23.66
CA ARG A 285 15.65 -8.19 24.86
C ARG A 285 14.57 -8.90 25.66
N ASP A 286 15.03 -9.82 26.47
CA ASP A 286 14.28 -10.35 27.60
C ASP A 286 15.10 -10.14 28.88
N LYS A 287 14.58 -10.51 30.05
CA LYS A 287 15.25 -10.32 31.34
C LYS A 287 16.66 -10.93 31.43
N ASN A 288 17.01 -11.85 30.54
CA ASN A 288 18.26 -12.61 30.57
C ASN A 288 19.21 -12.29 29.41
N SER A 289 18.73 -11.71 28.30
CA SER A 289 19.47 -11.71 27.03
C SER A 289 19.03 -10.61 26.08
N ILE A 290 19.94 -10.23 25.18
CA ILE A 290 19.73 -9.26 24.11
C ILE A 290 19.82 -10.00 22.77
N TYR A 291 19.00 -9.59 21.81
CA TYR A 291 18.81 -10.25 20.54
C TYR A 291 18.86 -9.22 19.39
N TYR A 292 19.30 -9.68 18.22
CA TYR A 292 19.15 -8.97 16.95
C TYR A 292 18.44 -9.91 15.96
N CYS A 293 17.28 -9.50 15.42
CA CYS A 293 16.38 -10.35 14.63
C CYS A 293 16.11 -11.71 15.32
N CYS A 294 15.77 -11.69 16.62
CA CYS A 294 15.56 -12.86 17.47
C CYS A 294 16.78 -13.78 17.65
N LYS A 295 17.98 -13.41 17.16
CA LYS A 295 19.22 -14.14 17.39
C LYS A 295 19.97 -13.56 18.58
N LYS A 296 20.28 -14.40 19.56
CA LYS A 296 20.97 -14.00 20.80
C LYS A 296 22.35 -13.42 20.52
N ILE A 297 22.65 -12.28 21.13
CA ILE A 297 23.98 -11.67 21.15
C ILE A 297 24.76 -12.26 22.33
N VAL A 298 25.77 -13.07 22.02
CA VAL A 298 26.55 -13.79 23.04
C VAL A 298 27.67 -12.90 23.60
N GLY A 299 27.86 -12.92 24.92
CA GLY A 299 28.94 -12.20 25.60
C GLY A 299 28.62 -10.77 26.00
N VAL A 300 27.36 -10.34 25.79
CA VAL A 300 26.92 -8.97 26.08
C VAL A 300 26.85 -8.66 27.57
N GLU A 301 27.39 -7.51 27.95
CA GLU A 301 27.19 -6.95 29.27
C GLU A 301 25.87 -6.16 29.31
N TYR A 302 24.82 -6.82 29.81
CA TYR A 302 23.44 -6.32 29.74
C TYR A 302 23.25 -4.90 30.29
N SER A 303 23.96 -4.53 31.37
CA SER A 303 23.82 -3.23 32.03
C SER A 303 24.43 -2.06 31.27
N SER A 304 25.38 -2.32 30.37
CA SER A 304 26.09 -1.27 29.61
C SER A 304 25.81 -1.29 28.11
N PHE A 305 24.92 -2.18 27.66
CA PHE A 305 24.52 -2.30 26.26
C PHE A 305 23.90 -1.01 25.71
N LYS A 306 24.36 -0.60 24.53
CA LYS A 306 23.85 0.56 23.79
C LYS A 306 23.79 0.25 22.31
N ILE A 307 22.70 0.60 21.67
CA ILE A 307 22.54 0.57 20.22
C ILE A 307 23.12 1.88 19.68
N ILE A 308 23.96 1.79 18.65
CA ILE A 308 24.63 2.95 18.04
C ILE A 308 24.30 3.10 16.55
N SER A 309 23.68 2.10 15.94
CA SER A 309 23.08 2.19 14.61
C SER A 309 22.08 1.04 14.37
N ASP A 310 21.57 0.94 13.14
CA ASP A 310 20.67 -0.11 12.70
C ASP A 310 21.29 -1.52 12.74
N LYS A 311 22.62 -1.61 12.69
CA LYS A 311 23.35 -2.88 12.71
C LYS A 311 24.44 -2.95 13.76
N TYR A 312 24.82 -1.86 14.41
CA TYR A 312 25.88 -1.87 15.44
C TYR A 312 25.35 -1.53 16.84
N SER A 313 25.92 -2.23 17.80
CA SER A 313 25.72 -1.99 19.23
C SER A 313 27.03 -2.20 19.98
N ILE A 314 27.13 -1.65 21.19
CA ILE A 314 28.33 -1.74 22.03
C ILE A 314 27.94 -2.08 23.47
N ASP A 315 28.89 -2.63 24.20
CA ASP A 315 28.93 -2.58 25.66
C ASP A 315 30.30 -2.05 26.11
N THR A 316 30.62 -2.10 27.41
CA THR A 316 31.91 -1.64 27.93
C THR A 316 33.13 -2.42 27.41
N LYS A 317 32.93 -3.61 26.84
CA LYS A 317 34.02 -4.55 26.46
C LYS A 317 34.08 -4.83 24.97
N ASN A 318 32.96 -4.81 24.27
CA ASN A 318 32.85 -5.28 22.90
C ASN A 318 32.01 -4.34 22.03
N VAL A 319 32.37 -4.34 20.76
CA VAL A 319 31.51 -3.86 19.68
C VAL A 319 30.84 -5.06 19.01
N TYR A 320 29.57 -4.92 18.66
CA TYR A 320 28.79 -5.94 17.99
C TYR A 320 28.29 -5.41 16.65
N PHE A 321 28.37 -6.26 15.63
CA PHE A 321 27.66 -6.10 14.37
C PHE A 321 26.57 -7.16 14.32
N ARG A 322 25.31 -6.72 14.31
CA ARG A 322 24.13 -7.56 14.43
C ARG A 322 24.23 -8.41 15.70
N ASN A 323 24.31 -9.74 15.56
CA ASN A 323 24.43 -10.66 16.68
C ASN A 323 25.86 -11.18 16.94
N ALA A 324 26.90 -10.59 16.33
CA ALA A 324 28.29 -11.07 16.41
C ALA A 324 29.26 -10.01 16.92
N ILE A 325 30.25 -10.43 17.71
CA ILE A 325 31.35 -9.57 18.19
C ILE A 325 32.25 -9.17 17.01
N VAL A 326 32.53 -7.87 16.89
CA VAL A 326 33.52 -7.29 15.98
C VAL A 326 34.90 -7.47 16.59
N LYS A 327 35.64 -8.48 16.13
CA LYS A 327 36.94 -8.84 16.71
C LYS A 327 37.94 -7.69 16.56
N GLY A 328 38.56 -7.31 17.68
CA GLY A 328 39.62 -6.30 17.73
C GLY A 328 39.14 -4.85 17.79
N ALA A 329 37.82 -4.60 17.75
CA ALA A 329 37.27 -3.26 17.85
C ALA A 329 37.31 -2.72 19.27
N ASN A 330 37.76 -1.47 19.42
CA ASN A 330 37.70 -0.76 20.69
C ASN A 330 36.32 -0.08 20.87
N PRO A 331 35.48 -0.51 21.83
CA PRO A 331 34.16 0.06 22.04
C PRO A 331 34.16 1.52 22.51
N GLU A 332 35.23 1.99 23.17
CA GLU A 332 35.29 3.36 23.70
C GLU A 332 35.42 4.42 22.59
N THR A 333 36.04 4.05 21.47
CA THR A 333 36.35 4.96 20.35
C THR A 333 35.59 4.61 19.07
N PHE A 334 34.69 3.62 19.11
CA PHE A 334 33.96 3.13 17.95
C PHE A 334 32.91 4.14 17.47
N GLN A 335 33.03 4.58 16.22
CA GLN A 335 32.14 5.57 15.62
C GLN A 335 32.01 5.38 14.10
N SER A 336 30.97 6.00 13.51
CA SER A 336 30.78 6.00 12.06
C SER A 336 31.86 6.85 11.39
N ALA A 337 32.46 6.34 10.32
CA ALA A 337 33.36 7.10 9.45
C ALA A 337 32.57 7.93 8.42
N SER A 338 33.25 8.78 7.65
CA SER A 338 32.63 9.56 6.57
C SER A 338 32.20 8.72 5.37
N GLU A 339 32.79 7.55 5.19
CA GLU A 339 32.44 6.61 4.12
C GLU A 339 31.17 5.81 4.47
N TYR A 340 30.32 5.59 3.46
CA TYR A 340 29.05 4.90 3.63
C TYR A 340 29.23 3.47 4.17
N ASP A 341 28.53 3.19 5.28
CA ASP A 341 28.53 1.92 6.02
C ASP A 341 29.95 1.48 6.48
N VAL A 342 30.83 2.46 6.74
CA VAL A 342 32.16 2.24 7.31
C VAL A 342 32.23 2.82 8.72
N TRP A 343 32.85 2.08 9.62
CA TRP A 343 33.06 2.44 11.01
C TRP A 343 34.55 2.41 11.34
N GLU A 344 34.96 3.10 12.40
CA GLU A 344 36.34 3.15 12.84
C GLU A 344 36.43 3.26 14.36
N ASP A 345 37.55 2.82 14.92
CA ASP A 345 37.85 2.91 16.35
C ASP A 345 39.11 3.75 16.64
N GLY A 346 39.55 4.55 15.66
CA GLY A 346 40.79 5.32 15.70
C GLY A 346 42.06 4.54 15.34
N GLN A 347 42.03 3.21 15.33
CA GLN A 347 43.17 2.37 14.89
C GLN A 347 42.86 1.58 13.61
N ASN A 348 41.66 1.02 13.56
CA ASN A 348 41.17 0.16 12.51
C ASN A 348 39.88 0.71 11.93
N ARG A 349 39.57 0.26 10.71
CA ARG A 349 38.32 0.55 10.02
C ARG A 349 37.56 -0.74 9.82
N TYR A 350 36.24 -0.66 9.81
CA TYR A 350 35.34 -1.81 9.77
C TYR A 350 34.21 -1.61 8.78
N LYS A 351 33.86 -2.68 8.08
CA LYS A 351 32.66 -2.75 7.23
C LYS A 351 32.00 -4.10 7.43
N ASP A 352 30.68 -4.11 7.59
CA ASP A 352 29.89 -5.31 7.90
C ASP A 352 30.45 -6.15 9.06
N GLY A 353 30.93 -5.48 10.12
CA GLY A 353 31.51 -6.10 11.31
C GLY A 353 32.90 -6.73 11.10
N LYS A 354 33.57 -6.46 9.97
CA LYS A 354 34.91 -6.98 9.66
C LYS A 354 35.90 -5.85 9.46
N ALA A 355 37.11 -6.02 9.99
CA ALA A 355 38.20 -5.08 9.76
C ALA A 355 38.53 -5.00 8.26
N ILE A 356 38.64 -3.78 7.74
CA ILE A 356 39.12 -3.46 6.40
C ILE A 356 40.49 -2.80 6.52
N SER A 357 41.37 -3.00 5.51
CA SER A 357 42.78 -2.61 5.57
C SER A 357 42.96 -1.16 6.04
N SER A 358 43.84 -0.98 7.01
CA SER A 358 44.12 0.27 7.73
C SER A 358 44.54 1.39 6.79
N LEU A 359 44.27 2.63 7.22
CA LEU A 359 44.84 3.83 6.63
C LEU A 359 46.36 3.68 6.62
N SER A 360 46.96 3.47 5.44
CA SER A 360 48.39 3.66 5.26
C SER A 360 48.71 5.09 5.67
N ASN A 361 49.42 5.27 6.77
CA ASN A 361 49.96 6.56 7.22
C ASN A 361 50.53 7.32 6.01
N LYS A 362 49.92 8.47 5.69
CA LYS A 362 50.52 9.49 4.83
C LYS A 362 51.41 10.40 5.66
#